data_AF-A0ABD0N7M8-F1
#
_entry.id   AF-A0ABD0N7M8-F1
#
_cell.length_a   1.000
_cell.length_b   1.000
_cell.length_c   1.000
_cell.angle_alpha   90.00
_cell.angle_beta   90.00
_cell.angle_gamma   90.00
#
_symmetry.space_group_name_H-M   'P 1'
#
loop_
_entity.id
_entity.type
_entity.pdbx_description
1 polymer ?
#
loop_
_entity_poly.entity_id
_entity_poly.type
_entity_poly.pdbx_seq_one_letter_code
_entity_poly.pdbx_strand_id
1 'polypeptide(L)' 'PIPSVDAQTKAKFSLSKFISRSSWSATAETSDSTVSLTVCSHPNAPIGVYKLILDQGEGVSLGEFALLFNPWCK' A
#
# COMPACT_ATOMS: atom_id res chain seq x y z
N PRO A 1 17.46 7.93 -3.57
CA PRO A 1 16.71 7.75 -2.30
C PRO A 1 16.91 6.34 -1.72
N ILE A 2 16.88 6.20 -0.39
CA ILE A 2 17.08 4.91 0.32
C ILE A 2 15.83 4.65 1.20
N PRO A 3 14.80 3.97 0.68
CA PRO A 3 13.60 3.65 1.45
C PRO A 3 13.88 2.63 2.56
N SER A 4 13.37 2.86 3.77
CA SER A 4 13.52 1.94 4.90
C SER A 4 12.26 1.85 5.75
N VAL A 5 12.12 0.72 6.47
CA VAL A 5 11.00 0.50 7.38
C VAL A 5 11.13 1.41 8.61
N ASP A 6 12.34 1.56 9.14
CA ASP A 6 12.62 2.41 10.31
C ASP A 6 12.28 3.88 10.05
N ALA A 7 12.57 4.38 8.84
CA ALA A 7 12.19 5.74 8.43
C ALA A 7 10.75 5.83 7.90
N GLN A 8 9.98 4.74 7.95
CA GLN A 8 8.59 4.65 7.46
C GLN A 8 8.39 5.03 5.99
N THR A 9 9.46 5.02 5.20
CA THR A 9 9.45 5.27 3.75
C THR A 9 9.32 3.99 2.93
N LYS A 10 9.31 2.83 3.60
CA LYS A 10 9.04 1.51 3.03
C LYS A 10 8.07 0.75 3.93
N ALA A 11 7.03 0.17 3.34
CA ALA A 11 6.11 -0.74 4.02
C ALA A 11 6.02 -2.05 3.23
N LYS A 12 6.00 -3.19 3.94
CA LYS A 12 5.68 -4.50 3.37
C LYS A 12 4.50 -5.06 4.17
N PHE A 13 3.43 -5.40 3.48
CA PHE A 13 2.19 -5.90 4.08
C PHE A 13 1.61 -6.99 3.19
N SER A 14 0.95 -7.97 3.81
CA SER A 14 0.28 -9.06 3.11
C SER A 14 -1.17 -8.71 2.81
N LEU A 15 -1.80 -9.44 1.88
CA LEU A 15 -3.25 -9.38 1.70
C LEU A 15 -3.95 -9.98 2.92
N SER A 16 -5.00 -9.30 3.38
CA SER A 16 -5.85 -9.72 4.49
C SER A 16 -7.31 -9.81 4.05
N LYS A 17 -8.17 -10.38 4.91
CA LYS A 17 -9.63 -10.38 4.70
C LYS A 17 -10.27 -9.02 4.99
N PHE A 18 -9.63 -8.19 5.81
CA PHE A 18 -10.16 -6.91 6.28
C PHE A 18 -9.10 -5.81 6.17
N ILE A 19 -9.53 -4.60 5.83
CA ILE A 19 -8.69 -3.40 5.85
C ILE A 19 -8.46 -2.94 7.30
N SER A 20 -7.21 -2.59 7.61
CA SER A 20 -6.82 -1.93 8.84
C SER A 20 -6.84 -0.41 8.66
N ARG A 21 -7.42 0.30 9.63
CA ARG A 21 -7.42 1.78 9.64
C ARG A 21 -6.19 2.39 10.31
N SER A 22 -5.38 1.58 10.98
CA SER A 22 -4.20 2.02 11.74
C SER A 22 -2.89 1.54 11.15
N SER A 23 -2.91 0.88 9.98
CA SER A 23 -1.70 0.37 9.33
C SER A 23 -1.87 0.29 7.82
N TRP A 24 -0.75 0.20 7.10
CA TRP A 24 -0.76 -0.24 5.71
C TRP A 24 -1.43 -1.62 5.63
N SER A 25 -2.42 -1.75 4.77
CA SER A 25 -3.16 -3.00 4.58
C SER A 25 -3.76 -3.07 3.18
N ALA A 26 -4.04 -4.29 2.73
CA ALA A 26 -4.76 -4.49 1.49
C ALA A 26 -5.65 -5.72 1.52
N THR A 27 -6.76 -5.65 0.78
CA THR A 27 -7.64 -6.78 0.48
C THR A 27 -7.67 -7.00 -1.03
N ALA A 28 -8.01 -8.21 -1.44
CA ALA A 28 -8.13 -8.58 -2.85
C ALA A 28 -9.46 -9.27 -3.10
N GLU A 29 -10.10 -8.92 -4.21
CA GLU A 29 -11.27 -9.60 -4.75
C GLU A 29 -10.92 -10.11 -6.15
N THR A 30 -11.23 -11.37 -6.43
CA THR A 30 -10.91 -12.01 -7.70
C THR A 30 -12.19 -12.21 -8.50
N SER A 31 -12.19 -11.82 -9.78
CA SER A 31 -13.29 -12.05 -10.70
C SER A 31 -12.74 -12.45 -12.07
N ASP A 32 -13.09 -13.65 -12.51
CA ASP A 32 -12.60 -14.30 -13.74
C ASP A 32 -11.07 -14.30 -13.85
N SER A 33 -10.52 -13.39 -14.66
CA SER A 33 -9.09 -13.21 -14.92
C SER A 33 -8.52 -11.92 -14.32
N THR A 34 -9.31 -11.23 -13.49
CA THR A 34 -8.97 -9.94 -12.89
C THR A 34 -8.90 -10.02 -11.37
N VAL A 35 -7.99 -9.22 -10.80
CA VAL A 35 -7.86 -9.05 -9.36
C VAL A 35 -8.01 -7.58 -9.03
N SER A 36 -9.04 -7.25 -8.25
CA SER A 36 -9.28 -5.92 -7.71
C SER A 36 -8.62 -5.80 -6.35
N LEU A 37 -7.66 -4.88 -6.23
CA LEU A 37 -6.96 -4.62 -4.98
C LEU A 37 -7.52 -3.36 -4.31
N THR A 38 -7.86 -3.47 -3.03
CA THR A 38 -8.13 -2.30 -2.17
C THR A 38 -6.94 -2.13 -1.26
N VAL A 39 -6.31 -0.95 -1.29
CA VAL A 39 -5.15 -0.63 -0.44
C VAL A 39 -5.51 0.54 0.47
N CYS A 40 -5.17 0.43 1.75
CA CYS A 40 -5.31 1.49 2.73
C CYS A 40 -3.94 1.85 3.29
N SER A 41 -3.57 3.13 3.22
CA SER A 41 -2.34 3.64 3.79
C SER A 41 -2.47 3.87 5.30
N HIS A 42 -1.36 3.79 6.02
CA HIS A 42 -1.31 4.27 7.40
C HIS A 42 -1.66 5.78 7.45
N PRO A 43 -2.52 6.25 8.39
CA PRO A 43 -2.95 7.66 8.43
C PRO A 43 -1.80 8.67 8.54
N ASN A 44 -0.74 8.31 9.26
CA ASN A 44 0.48 9.12 9.42
C ASN A 44 1.64 8.69 8.50
N ALA A 45 1.35 8.00 7.39
CA ALA A 45 2.40 7.67 6.43
C ALA A 45 3.02 8.96 5.86
N PRO A 46 4.34 8.99 5.60
CA PRO A 46 4.97 10.15 4.96
C PRO A 46 4.30 10.52 3.62
N ILE A 47 4.15 11.81 3.36
CA ILE A 47 3.61 12.33 2.10
C ILE A 47 4.68 12.24 1.01
N GLY A 48 4.29 11.86 -0.21
CA GLY A 48 5.22 11.79 -1.33
C GLY A 48 4.80 10.81 -2.42
N VAL A 49 5.70 10.57 -3.37
CA VAL A 49 5.49 9.59 -4.45
C VAL A 49 5.98 8.23 -4.00
N TYR A 50 5.12 7.24 -4.11
CA TYR A 50 5.36 5.85 -3.75
C TYR A 50 5.31 4.96 -4.98
N LYS A 51 6.15 3.93 -4.99
CA LYS A 51 6.08 2.82 -5.92
C LYS A 51 5.36 1.64 -5.26
N LEU A 52 4.29 1.14 -5.89
CA LEU A 52 3.57 -0.04 -5.43
C LEU A 52 4.09 -1.28 -6.15
N ILE A 53 4.54 -2.26 -5.38
CA ILE A 53 5.13 -3.50 -5.89
C ILE A 53 4.39 -4.69 -5.30
N LEU A 54 3.91 -5.58 -6.16
CA LEU A 54 3.34 -6.87 -5.79
C LEU A 54 4.45 -7.91 -5.72
N ASP A 55 4.80 -8.33 -4.52
CA ASP A 55 5.87 -9.30 -4.29
C ASP A 55 5.33 -10.74 -4.40
N GLN A 56 5.67 -11.41 -5.51
CA GLN A 56 5.46 -12.84 -5.75
C GLN A 56 6.79 -13.61 -5.90
N GLY A 57 7.88 -13.09 -5.33
CA GLY A 57 9.24 -13.62 -5.50
C GLY A 57 10.14 -12.64 -6.25
N GLU A 58 9.81 -12.33 -7.51
CA GLU A 58 10.58 -11.40 -8.37
C GLU A 58 10.08 -9.95 -8.32
N GLY A 59 8.96 -9.68 -7.64
CA GLY A 59 8.40 -8.33 -7.47
C GLY A 59 7.90 -7.66 -8.76
N VAL A 60 6.58 -7.62 -8.96
CA VAL A 60 5.96 -6.94 -10.10
C VAL A 60 5.58 -5.51 -9.73
N SER A 61 6.08 -4.53 -10.49
CA SER A 61 5.70 -3.13 -10.30
C SER A 61 4.26 -2.91 -10.79
N LEU A 62 3.36 -2.49 -9.88
CA LEU A 62 1.97 -2.14 -10.23
C LEU A 62 1.84 -0.68 -10.68
N GLY A 63 2.81 0.17 -10.33
CA GLY A 63 2.84 1.57 -10.73
C GLY A 63 3.33 2.50 -9.62
N GLU A 64 3.07 3.79 -9.81
CA GLU A 64 3.41 4.86 -8.87
C GLU A 64 2.17 5.69 -8.52
N PHE A 65 2.12 6.21 -7.30
CA PHE A 65 1.05 7.09 -6.85
C PHE A 65 1.59 8.17 -5.90
N ALA A 66 0.92 9.31 -5.86
CA ALA A 66 1.19 10.36 -4.88
C ALA A 66 0.28 10.15 -3.64
N LEU A 67 0.88 9.98 -2.48
CA LEU A 67 0.19 10.01 -1.19
C LEU A 67 0.24 11.43 -0.62
N LEU A 68 -0.92 11.96 -0.25
CA LEU A 68 -1.09 13.32 0.26
C LEU A 68 -1.65 13.32 1.67
N PHE A 69 -1.57 14.48 2.33
CA PHE A 69 -2.30 14.73 3.57
C PHE A 69 -3.80 14.56 3.34
N ASN A 70 -4.51 13.93 4.29
CA ASN A 70 -5.95 13.72 4.20
C ASN A 70 -6.69 14.34 5.41
N PRO A 71 -7.23 15.57 5.30
CA PRO A 71 -7.97 16.22 6.39
C PRO A 71 -9.34 15.59 6.69
N TRP A 72 -9.82 14.66 5.85
CA TRP A 72 -11.06 13.91 6.10
C TRP A 72 -10.82 12.59 6.85
N CYS A 73 -9.55 12.19 7.03
CA CYS A 73 -9.20 11.04 7.85
C CYS A 73 -9.29 11.44 9.33
N LYS A 74 -10.13 10.72 10.09
CA LYS A 74 -10.42 11.00 11.50
C LYS A 74 -9.44 10.30 12.43
#